data_AF-A0A3S9WN66-F1
#
_entry.id   AF-A0A3S9WN66-F1
#
_cell.length_a   1.000
_cell.length_b   1.000
_cell.length_c   1.000
_cell.angle_alpha   90.00
_cell.angle_beta   90.00
_cell.angle_gamma   90.00
#
_symmetry.space_group_name_H-M   'P 1'
#
loop_
_entity.id
_entity.type
_entity.pdbx_description
1 polymer ?
#
loop_
_entity_poly.entity_id
_entity_poly.type
_entity_poly.pdbx_seq_one_letter_code
_entity_poly.pdbx_strand_id
1 'polypeptide(L)'
;MPAPQSNVTLYGRSCTVCSHQHVGDIDAGLVAHLPIAQLARQFEVSRDSLYRHLKWHLRPALQEVLTSTPETRPVALVERLAEIANDARAARTTAYAAGNSQLGARLGEAERRALDSLADRFQINHDSVAADRTKVSQLARALDTALDASPELASLVADALDAEGLTELADGIRAELPSDPEMKGVAS
;
A
#
# COMPACT_ATOMS: atom_id res chain seq x y z
N MET A 1 -18.58 6.02 25.90
CA MET A 1 -19.83 5.32 25.55
C MET A 1 -20.19 5.72 24.13
N PRO A 2 -20.14 4.83 23.12
CA PRO A 2 -20.56 5.16 21.77
C PRO A 2 -22.08 5.34 21.72
N ALA A 3 -22.55 6.32 20.93
CA ALA A 3 -23.95 6.72 20.80
C ALA A 3 -24.85 5.59 20.26
N PRO A 4 -26.15 5.57 20.57
CA PRO A 4 -27.07 4.57 20.04
C PRO A 4 -27.17 4.71 18.51
N GLN A 5 -26.75 3.67 17.80
CA GLN A 5 -26.89 3.58 16.34
C GLN A 5 -28.37 3.68 16.00
N SER A 6 -28.72 4.65 15.15
CA SER A 6 -30.10 4.96 14.80
C SER A 6 -30.78 3.78 14.10
N ASN A 7 -31.69 3.12 14.81
CA ASN A 7 -32.48 1.97 14.36
C ASN A 7 -33.53 2.29 13.28
N VAL A 8 -33.51 3.49 12.70
CA VAL A 8 -34.59 4.00 11.85
C VAL A 8 -34.13 4.02 10.40
N THR A 9 -34.86 3.31 9.53
CA THR A 9 -34.66 3.40 8.07
C THR A 9 -35.24 4.71 7.53
N LEU A 10 -34.80 5.15 6.35
CA LEU A 10 -35.35 6.32 5.62
C LEU A 10 -36.88 6.30 5.42
N TYR A 11 -37.55 5.17 5.65
CA TYR A 11 -39.00 4.99 5.57
C TYR A 11 -39.72 4.99 6.93
N GLY A 12 -39.04 5.39 8.02
CA GLY A 12 -39.64 5.49 9.36
C GLY A 12 -39.94 4.15 10.05
N ARG A 13 -39.64 3.01 9.40
CA ARG A 13 -39.74 1.69 10.02
C ARG A 13 -38.42 1.33 10.70
N SER A 14 -38.50 0.79 11.92
CA SER A 14 -37.34 0.28 12.64
C SER A 14 -36.78 -0.96 11.93
N CYS A 15 -35.47 -1.01 11.72
CA CYS A 15 -34.83 -2.19 11.15
C CYS A 15 -34.90 -3.34 12.16
N THR A 16 -35.58 -4.43 11.80
CA THR A 16 -35.75 -5.60 12.69
C THR A 16 -34.44 -6.32 12.98
N VAL A 17 -33.45 -6.20 12.07
CA VAL A 17 -32.10 -6.77 12.27
C VAL A 17 -31.31 -5.96 13.29
N CYS A 18 -31.42 -4.63 13.28
CA CYS A 18 -30.72 -3.78 14.26
C CYS A 18 -31.23 -4.01 15.69
N SER A 19 -32.51 -4.36 15.85
CA SER A 19 -33.11 -4.72 17.14
C SER A 19 -32.99 -6.22 17.47
N HIS A 20 -32.31 -7.01 16.64
CA HIS A 20 -32.20 -8.45 16.85
C HIS A 20 -31.22 -8.77 17.98
N GLN A 21 -31.54 -9.75 18.82
CA GLN A 21 -30.70 -10.12 19.97
C GLN A 21 -29.30 -10.59 19.56
N HIS A 22 -29.17 -11.16 18.35
CA HIS A 22 -27.91 -11.64 17.76
C HIS A 22 -27.37 -10.71 16.67
N VAL A 23 -27.60 -9.39 16.76
CA VAL A 23 -27.14 -8.44 15.72
C VAL A 23 -25.64 -8.53 15.45
N GLY A 24 -24.82 -8.71 16.50
CA GLY A 24 -23.36 -8.86 16.34
C GLY A 24 -22.96 -10.08 15.51
N ASP A 25 -23.61 -11.22 15.72
CA ASP A 25 -23.33 -12.46 14.97
C ASP A 25 -23.80 -12.36 13.51
N ILE A 26 -24.94 -11.69 13.30
CA ILE A 26 -25.47 -11.40 11.95
C ILE A 26 -24.49 -10.49 11.20
N ASP A 27 -24.01 -9.42 11.83
CA ASP A 27 -23.06 -8.48 11.25
C ASP A 27 -21.74 -9.17 10.90
N ALA A 28 -21.21 -9.96 11.83
CA ALA A 28 -19.99 -10.75 11.59
C ALA A 28 -20.16 -11.71 10.41
N GLY A 29 -21.30 -12.41 10.32
CA GLY A 29 -21.59 -13.31 9.20
C GLY A 29 -21.73 -12.58 7.85
N LEU A 30 -22.34 -11.39 7.85
CA LEU A 30 -22.47 -10.55 6.66
C LEU A 30 -21.11 -10.01 6.20
N VAL A 31 -20.24 -9.61 7.14
CA VAL A 31 -18.85 -9.17 6.87
C VAL A 31 -18.01 -10.33 6.32
N ALA A 32 -18.18 -11.54 6.86
CA ALA A 32 -17.52 -12.75 6.38
C ALA A 32 -18.09 -13.28 5.05
N HIS A 33 -18.99 -12.55 4.39
CA HIS A 33 -19.65 -12.93 3.14
C HIS A 33 -20.37 -14.29 3.18
N LEU A 34 -20.89 -14.68 4.35
CA LEU A 34 -21.71 -15.89 4.43
C LEU A 34 -22.99 -15.74 3.59
N PRO A 35 -23.50 -16.83 2.99
CA PRO A 35 -24.69 -16.76 2.15
C PRO A 35 -25.90 -16.18 2.92
N ILE A 36 -26.54 -15.13 2.37
CA ILE A 36 -27.72 -14.50 3.00
C ILE A 36 -28.85 -15.52 3.25
N ALA A 37 -29.01 -16.50 2.37
CA ALA A 37 -29.99 -17.57 2.55
C ALA A 37 -29.71 -18.46 3.76
N GLN A 38 -28.43 -18.63 4.14
CA GLN A 38 -28.03 -19.35 5.34
C GLN A 38 -28.33 -18.51 6.58
N LEU A 39 -27.87 -17.26 6.61
CA LEU A 39 -28.08 -16.35 7.73
C LEU A 39 -29.57 -16.12 8.01
N ALA A 40 -30.38 -15.94 6.96
CA ALA A 40 -31.83 -15.79 7.08
C ALA A 40 -32.50 -16.99 7.78
N ARG A 41 -32.06 -18.22 7.46
CA ARG A 41 -32.59 -19.44 8.09
C ARG A 41 -32.09 -19.59 9.52
N GLN A 42 -30.81 -19.31 9.75
CA GLN A 42 -30.17 -19.48 11.06
C GLN A 42 -30.72 -18.53 12.11
N PHE A 43 -31.01 -17.29 11.73
CA PHE A 43 -31.47 -16.24 12.65
C PHE A 43 -32.95 -15.91 12.49
N GLU A 44 -33.71 -16.71 11.73
CA GLU A 44 -35.16 -16.55 11.52
C GLU A 44 -35.58 -15.15 11.04
N VAL A 45 -34.72 -14.48 10.26
CA VAL A 45 -34.98 -13.17 9.66
C VAL A 45 -35.20 -13.28 8.16
N SER A 46 -35.97 -12.35 7.58
CA SER A 46 -36.17 -12.35 6.13
C SER A 46 -34.91 -11.90 5.38
N ARG A 47 -34.65 -12.51 4.22
CA ARG A 47 -33.52 -12.15 3.33
C ARG A 47 -33.53 -10.66 2.99
N ASP A 48 -34.71 -10.12 2.69
CA ASP A 48 -34.89 -8.69 2.38
C ASP A 48 -34.48 -7.79 3.55
N SER A 49 -34.73 -8.21 4.78
CA SER A 49 -34.31 -7.45 5.97
C SER A 49 -32.80 -7.46 6.11
N LEU A 50 -32.12 -8.58 5.84
CA LEU A 50 -30.66 -8.66 5.80
C LEU A 50 -30.07 -7.79 4.68
N TYR A 51 -30.64 -7.82 3.47
CA TYR A 51 -30.18 -6.97 2.37
C TYR A 51 -30.32 -5.47 2.70
N ARG A 52 -31.46 -5.06 3.27
CA ARG A 52 -31.66 -3.67 3.71
C ARG A 52 -30.70 -3.28 4.84
N HIS A 53 -30.52 -4.17 5.82
CA HIS A 53 -29.60 -3.96 6.93
C HIS A 53 -28.16 -3.75 6.44
N LEU A 54 -27.69 -4.67 5.59
CA LEU A 54 -26.36 -4.59 4.99
C LEU A 54 -26.18 -3.28 4.20
N LYS A 55 -27.17 -2.91 3.39
CA LYS A 55 -27.08 -1.73 2.52
C LYS A 55 -27.10 -0.40 3.28
N TRP A 56 -27.99 -0.27 4.27
CA TRP A 56 -28.32 1.03 4.86
C TRP A 56 -27.76 1.27 6.25
N HIS A 57 -27.32 0.22 6.96
CA HIS A 57 -26.80 0.35 8.32
C HIS A 57 -25.35 -0.15 8.38
N LEU A 58 -25.12 -1.41 8.03
CA LEU A 58 -23.79 -2.02 8.22
C LEU A 58 -22.73 -1.42 7.29
N ARG A 59 -23.02 -1.26 5.98
CA ARG A 59 -22.04 -0.67 5.04
C ARG A 59 -21.66 0.77 5.40
N PRO A 60 -22.59 1.70 5.69
CA PRO A 60 -22.23 3.04 6.16
C PRO A 60 -21.42 3.03 7.46
N ALA A 61 -21.81 2.22 8.44
CA ALA A 61 -21.08 2.11 9.71
C ALA A 61 -19.66 1.57 9.50
N LEU A 62 -19.48 0.56 8.65
CA LEU A 62 -18.16 0.08 8.26
C LEU A 62 -17.36 1.15 7.54
N GLN A 63 -17.98 1.92 6.64
CA GLN A 63 -17.31 3.00 5.92
C GLN A 63 -16.84 4.11 6.87
N GLU A 64 -17.68 4.51 7.83
CA GLU A 64 -17.35 5.50 8.86
C GLU A 64 -16.24 5.00 9.78
N VAL A 65 -16.31 3.75 10.22
CA VAL A 65 -15.22 3.11 10.96
C VAL A 65 -13.96 3.16 10.10
N LEU A 66 -14.02 2.68 8.84
CA LEU A 66 -12.93 2.67 7.84
C LEU A 66 -12.29 4.03 7.55
N THR A 67 -13.03 5.13 7.65
CA THR A 67 -12.50 6.49 7.43
C THR A 67 -12.02 7.18 8.71
N SER A 68 -12.53 6.81 9.89
CA SER A 68 -12.26 7.50 11.16
C SER A 68 -11.06 6.97 11.96
N THR A 69 -10.48 5.84 11.58
CA THR A 69 -9.32 5.22 12.26
C THR A 69 -8.10 5.15 11.32
N PRO A 70 -7.36 6.26 11.15
CA PRO A 70 -6.25 6.33 10.19
C PRO A 70 -5.02 5.51 10.60
N GLU A 71 -4.79 5.25 11.88
CA GLU A 71 -3.49 4.76 12.36
C GLU A 71 -3.28 3.23 12.27
N THR A 72 -4.35 2.43 12.20
CA THR A 72 -4.25 0.94 12.17
C THR A 72 -4.58 0.31 10.82
N ARG A 73 -4.86 1.12 9.78
CA ARG A 73 -5.32 0.66 8.46
C ARG A 73 -4.35 0.68 7.27
N PRO A 74 -3.19 1.35 7.29
CA PRO A 74 -2.38 1.41 6.06
C PRO A 74 -1.91 0.03 5.63
N VAL A 75 -1.42 -0.80 6.55
CA VAL A 75 -0.63 -1.99 6.20
C VAL A 75 -1.51 -3.13 5.68
N ALA A 76 -2.51 -3.59 6.44
CA ALA A 76 -3.30 -4.76 6.05
C ALA A 76 -4.12 -4.57 4.76
N LEU A 77 -4.63 -3.36 4.50
CA LEU A 77 -5.37 -3.08 3.27
C LEU A 77 -4.42 -2.96 2.06
N VAL A 78 -3.22 -2.43 2.28
CA VAL A 78 -2.17 -2.37 1.25
C VAL A 78 -1.64 -3.75 0.92
N GLU A 79 -1.38 -4.59 1.94
CA GLU A 79 -1.04 -5.99 1.77
C GLU A 79 -2.11 -6.71 0.94
N ARG A 80 -3.38 -6.50 1.29
CA ARG A 80 -4.49 -7.12 0.55
C ARG A 80 -4.60 -6.64 -0.90
N LEU A 81 -4.37 -5.36 -1.17
CA LEU A 81 -4.33 -4.80 -2.52
C LEU A 81 -3.13 -5.33 -3.32
N ALA A 82 -1.97 -5.48 -2.67
CA ALA A 82 -0.77 -6.05 -3.28
C ALA A 82 -0.96 -7.53 -3.62
N GLU A 83 -1.58 -8.31 -2.74
CA GLU A 83 -1.99 -9.69 -3.00
C GLU A 83 -2.90 -9.77 -4.24
N ILE A 84 -3.94 -8.95 -4.31
CA ILE A 84 -4.88 -8.92 -5.45
C ILE A 84 -4.16 -8.59 -6.75
N ALA A 85 -3.22 -7.63 -6.74
CA ALA A 85 -2.43 -7.29 -7.92
C ALA A 85 -1.55 -8.47 -8.37
N ASN A 86 -0.91 -9.16 -7.42
CA ASN A 86 -0.07 -10.33 -7.71
C ASN A 86 -0.89 -11.50 -8.25
N ASP A 87 -2.05 -11.79 -7.66
CA ASP A 87 -2.95 -12.85 -8.11
C ASP A 87 -3.49 -12.57 -9.51
N ALA A 88 -3.90 -11.32 -9.77
CA ALA A 88 -4.36 -10.90 -11.09
C ALA A 88 -3.24 -11.03 -12.14
N ARG A 89 -2.01 -10.66 -11.80
CA ARG A 89 -0.83 -10.83 -12.66
C ARG A 89 -0.56 -12.30 -12.98
N ALA A 90 -0.56 -13.16 -11.97
CA ALA A 90 -0.33 -14.60 -12.13
C ALA A 90 -1.41 -15.23 -13.02
N ALA A 91 -2.69 -14.96 -12.71
CA ALA A 91 -3.82 -15.44 -13.49
C ALA A 91 -3.81 -14.93 -14.94
N ARG A 92 -3.40 -13.67 -15.16
CA ARG A 92 -3.22 -13.10 -16.51
C ARG A 92 -2.19 -13.87 -17.32
N THR A 93 -1.03 -14.17 -16.73
CA THR A 93 0.03 -14.95 -17.39
C THR A 93 -0.49 -16.33 -17.79
N THR A 94 -1.21 -17.01 -16.90
CA THR A 94 -1.84 -18.30 -17.20
C THR A 94 -2.87 -18.19 -18.31
N ALA A 95 -3.72 -17.15 -18.30
CA ALA A 95 -4.74 -16.94 -19.32
C ALA A 95 -4.13 -16.73 -20.72
N TYR A 96 -3.04 -15.96 -20.84
CA TYR A 96 -2.34 -15.79 -22.11
C TYR A 96 -1.65 -17.07 -22.57
N ALA A 97 -1.01 -17.80 -21.67
CA ALA A 97 -0.39 -19.09 -21.99
C ALA A 97 -1.42 -20.11 -22.50
N ALA A 98 -2.65 -20.05 -22.00
CA ALA A 98 -3.78 -20.87 -22.46
C ALA A 98 -4.47 -20.32 -23.74
N GLY A 99 -3.98 -19.24 -24.34
CA GLY A 99 -4.57 -18.63 -25.55
C GLY A 99 -5.87 -17.85 -25.29
N ASN A 100 -6.25 -17.61 -24.03
CA ASN A 100 -7.45 -16.87 -23.69
C ASN A 100 -7.16 -15.37 -23.50
N SER A 101 -6.96 -14.68 -24.62
CA SER A 101 -6.59 -13.27 -24.65
C SER A 101 -7.64 -12.34 -24.02
N GLN A 102 -8.95 -12.67 -24.14
CA GLN A 102 -10.02 -11.87 -23.54
C GLN A 102 -10.00 -11.94 -22.01
N LEU A 103 -9.79 -13.13 -21.44
CA LEU A 103 -9.64 -13.27 -20.00
C LEU A 103 -8.36 -12.59 -19.52
N GLY A 104 -7.24 -12.75 -20.24
CA GLY A 104 -5.97 -12.08 -19.95
C GLY A 104 -6.12 -10.56 -19.89
N ALA A 105 -6.81 -9.95 -20.85
CA ALA A 105 -7.06 -8.50 -20.86
C ALA A 105 -7.89 -8.03 -19.66
N ARG A 106 -8.95 -8.78 -19.29
CA ARG A 106 -9.79 -8.45 -18.12
C ARG A 106 -9.02 -8.53 -16.80
N LEU A 107 -8.16 -9.54 -16.66
CA LEU A 107 -7.30 -9.69 -15.49
C LEU A 107 -6.24 -8.58 -15.42
N GLY A 108 -5.69 -8.18 -16.57
CA GLY A 108 -4.78 -7.03 -16.66
C GLY A 108 -5.43 -5.71 -16.22
N GLU A 109 -6.71 -5.49 -16.57
CA GLU A 109 -7.44 -4.31 -16.11
C GLU A 109 -7.79 -4.36 -14.61
N ALA A 110 -7.96 -5.55 -14.03
CA ALA A 110 -8.12 -5.72 -12.59
C ALA A 110 -6.81 -5.40 -11.83
N GLU A 111 -5.68 -5.91 -12.32
CA GLU A 111 -4.34 -5.60 -11.80
C GLU A 111 -4.07 -4.09 -11.85
N ARG A 112 -4.30 -3.45 -13.01
CA ARG A 112 -4.07 -2.01 -13.20
C ARG A 112 -4.87 -1.17 -12.20
N ARG A 113 -6.16 -1.46 -12.00
CA ARG A 113 -7.00 -0.73 -11.04
C ARG A 113 -6.55 -0.90 -9.58
N ALA A 114 -6.05 -2.08 -9.21
CA ALA A 114 -5.49 -2.30 -7.88
C ALA A 114 -4.21 -1.48 -7.67
N LEU A 115 -3.32 -1.45 -8.66
CA LEU A 115 -2.10 -0.65 -8.63
C LEU A 115 -2.37 0.86 -8.63
N ASP A 116 -3.33 1.33 -9.44
CA ASP A 116 -3.77 2.74 -9.43
C ASP A 116 -4.28 3.14 -8.03
N SER A 117 -5.07 2.27 -7.39
CA SER A 117 -5.58 2.51 -6.03
C SER A 117 -4.47 2.58 -4.96
N LEU A 118 -3.40 1.79 -5.13
CA LEU A 118 -2.22 1.85 -4.27
C LEU A 118 -1.44 3.15 -4.52
N ALA A 119 -1.18 3.51 -5.78
CA ALA A 119 -0.45 4.71 -6.16
C ALA A 119 -1.13 5.99 -5.63
N ASP A 120 -2.44 6.10 -5.80
CA ASP A 120 -3.25 7.22 -5.28
C ASP A 120 -3.14 7.33 -3.76
N ARG A 121 -3.21 6.20 -3.05
CA ARG A 121 -3.20 6.18 -1.58
C ARG A 121 -1.84 6.57 -0.99
N PHE A 122 -0.76 6.22 -1.66
CA PHE A 122 0.59 6.59 -1.25
C PHE A 122 1.07 7.93 -1.84
N GLN A 123 0.22 8.61 -2.62
CA GLN A 123 0.59 9.82 -3.35
C GLN A 123 1.87 9.61 -4.19
N ILE A 124 2.08 8.38 -4.66
CA ILE A 124 3.13 8.03 -5.63
C ILE A 124 2.56 8.44 -6.98
N ASN A 125 2.51 9.75 -7.21
CA ASN A 125 2.20 10.31 -8.51
C ASN A 125 3.49 10.46 -9.32
N HIS A 126 3.35 10.48 -10.63
CA HIS A 126 4.49 10.62 -11.54
C HIS A 126 5.32 11.88 -11.22
N ASP A 127 4.67 12.92 -10.71
CA ASP A 127 5.30 14.18 -10.34
C ASP A 127 6.15 14.08 -9.06
N SER A 128 5.74 13.32 -8.03
CA SER A 128 6.53 13.12 -6.82
C SER A 128 7.78 12.28 -7.11
N VAL A 129 7.64 11.20 -7.88
CA VAL A 129 8.77 10.37 -8.28
C VAL A 129 9.76 11.13 -9.17
N ALA A 130 9.26 11.97 -10.10
CA ALA A 130 10.11 12.81 -10.94
C ALA A 130 10.81 13.92 -10.14
N ALA A 131 10.12 14.55 -9.19
CA ALA A 131 10.70 15.55 -8.30
C ALA A 131 11.79 14.95 -7.41
N ASP A 132 11.55 13.75 -6.84
CA ASP A 132 12.52 13.08 -5.99
C ASP A 132 13.75 12.64 -6.78
N ARG A 133 13.59 12.11 -8.00
CA ARG A 133 14.72 11.83 -8.90
C ARG A 133 15.54 13.08 -9.22
N THR A 134 14.87 14.21 -9.44
CA THR A 134 15.53 15.49 -9.72
C THR A 134 16.34 15.94 -8.50
N LYS A 135 15.78 15.87 -7.29
CA LYS A 135 16.49 16.22 -6.04
C LYS A 135 17.67 15.30 -5.77
N VAL A 136 17.49 13.99 -5.93
CA VAL A 136 18.58 13.01 -5.77
C VAL A 136 19.69 13.28 -6.77
N SER A 137 19.36 13.60 -8.02
CA SER A 137 20.35 13.94 -9.05
C SER A 137 21.08 15.25 -8.75
N GLN A 138 20.39 16.24 -8.19
CA GLN A 138 21.00 17.51 -7.76
C GLN A 138 21.93 17.31 -6.56
N LEU A 139 21.50 16.51 -5.59
CA LEU A 139 22.31 16.16 -4.41
C LEU A 139 23.56 15.37 -4.83
N ALA A 140 23.42 14.37 -5.69
CA ALA A 140 24.55 13.59 -6.19
C ALA A 140 25.60 14.49 -6.85
N ARG A 141 25.19 15.38 -7.75
CA ARG A 141 26.13 16.34 -8.40
C ARG A 141 26.79 17.29 -7.41
N ALA A 142 26.02 17.80 -6.43
CA ALA A 142 26.56 18.68 -5.40
C ALA A 142 27.57 17.93 -4.51
N LEU A 143 27.30 16.66 -4.22
CA LEU A 143 28.20 15.78 -3.49
C LEU A 143 29.46 15.50 -4.32
N ASP A 144 29.36 15.08 -5.58
CA ASP A 144 30.52 14.87 -6.47
C ASP A 144 31.43 16.12 -6.51
N THR A 145 30.83 17.30 -6.73
CA THR A 145 31.58 18.57 -6.74
C THR A 145 32.29 18.84 -5.40
N ALA A 146 31.66 18.47 -4.28
CA ALA A 146 32.24 18.65 -2.95
C ALA A 146 33.34 17.62 -2.65
N LEU A 147 33.19 16.38 -3.12
CA LEU A 147 34.19 15.33 -3.00
C LEU A 147 35.43 15.64 -3.86
N ASP A 148 35.23 16.12 -5.09
CA ASP A 148 36.32 16.60 -5.96
C ASP A 148 37.11 17.75 -5.33
N ALA A 149 36.43 18.63 -4.61
CA ALA A 149 37.04 19.79 -3.96
C ALA A 149 37.76 19.45 -2.64
N SER A 150 37.45 18.31 -2.01
CA SER A 150 37.97 17.93 -0.71
C SER A 150 38.22 16.41 -0.60
N PRO A 151 39.48 15.97 -0.79
CA PRO A 151 39.87 14.57 -0.61
C PRO A 151 39.58 14.02 0.79
N GLU A 152 39.70 14.87 1.82
CA GLU A 152 39.36 14.51 3.21
C GLU A 152 37.87 14.18 3.36
N LEU A 153 36.99 14.95 2.70
CA LEU A 153 35.55 14.67 2.70
C LEU A 153 35.25 13.37 1.96
N ALA A 154 35.93 13.09 0.85
CA ALA A 154 35.71 11.86 0.09
C ALA A 154 36.12 10.61 0.87
N SER A 155 37.23 10.67 1.62
CA SER A 155 37.61 9.62 2.57
C SER A 155 36.52 9.40 3.63
N LEU A 156 36.02 10.47 4.23
CA LEU A 156 35.04 10.40 5.31
C LEU A 156 33.69 9.83 4.83
N VAL A 157 33.28 10.20 3.60
CA VAL A 157 32.08 9.66 2.96
C VAL A 157 32.25 8.18 2.60
N ALA A 158 33.42 7.77 2.09
CA ALA A 158 33.70 6.36 1.80
C ALA A 158 33.63 5.48 3.06
N ASP A 159 34.19 5.96 4.18
CA ASP A 159 34.15 5.24 5.46
C ASP A 159 32.73 5.14 6.02
N ALA A 160 31.92 6.19 5.85
CA ALA A 160 30.51 6.18 6.22
C ALA A 160 29.69 5.20 5.35
N LEU A 161 29.97 5.12 4.04
CA LEU A 161 29.32 4.17 3.13
C LEU A 161 29.66 2.72 3.49
N ASP A 162 30.90 2.44 3.91
CA ASP A 162 31.29 1.10 4.38
C ASP A 162 30.58 0.70 5.68
N ALA A 163 30.39 1.65 6.60
CA ALA A 163 29.66 1.38 7.84
C ALA A 163 28.20 0.97 7.60
N GLU A 164 27.61 1.44 6.49
CA GLU A 164 26.25 1.09 6.03
C GLU A 164 26.23 -0.14 5.09
N GLY A 165 27.39 -0.76 4.82
CA GLY A 165 27.51 -1.94 3.95
C GLY A 165 27.45 -1.65 2.45
N LEU A 166 27.62 -0.40 2.03
CA LEU A 166 27.62 0.04 0.63
C LEU A 166 29.03 0.04 0.03
N THR A 167 29.73 -1.08 0.17
CA THR A 167 31.17 -1.20 -0.14
C THR A 167 31.53 -0.90 -1.60
N GLU A 168 30.69 -1.30 -2.57
CA GLU A 168 30.95 -1.00 -4.00
C GLU A 168 30.98 0.51 -4.29
N LEU A 169 30.15 1.30 -3.60
CA LEU A 169 30.12 2.76 -3.75
C LEU A 169 31.30 3.41 -3.03
N ALA A 170 31.67 2.91 -1.84
CA ALA A 170 32.85 3.38 -1.11
C ALA A 170 34.14 3.18 -1.92
N ASP A 171 34.29 2.01 -2.56
CA ASP A 171 35.44 1.69 -3.40
C ASP A 171 35.50 2.58 -4.65
N GLY A 172 34.36 2.92 -5.25
CA GLY A 172 34.28 3.86 -6.36
C GLY A 172 34.82 5.25 -6.00
N ILE A 173 34.42 5.79 -4.84
CA ILE A 173 34.91 7.10 -4.36
C ILE A 173 36.41 7.04 -4.07
N ARG A 174 36.90 5.95 -3.45
CA ARG A 174 38.34 5.79 -3.15
C ARG A 174 39.20 5.64 -4.40
N ALA A 175 38.67 5.07 -5.48
CA ALA A 175 39.38 4.94 -6.74
C ALA A 175 39.60 6.29 -7.45
N GLU A 176 38.75 7.28 -7.19
CA GLU A 176 38.85 8.64 -7.76
C GLU A 176 39.66 9.61 -6.90
N LEU A 177 39.96 9.25 -5.64
CA LEU A 177 40.88 10.00 -4.80
C LEU A 177 42.27 10.07 -5.44
N PRO A 178 42.89 11.25 -5.54
CA PRO A 178 44.24 11.36 -6.04
C PRO A 178 45.17 10.55 -5.14
N SER A 179 45.75 9.48 -5.68
CA SER A 179 46.86 8.77 -5.04
C SER A 179 48.01 9.75 -4.90
N ASP A 180 48.35 10.10 -3.67
CA ASP A 180 49.33 11.13 -3.29
C ASP A 180 50.52 11.25 -4.27
N PRO A 181 50.81 12.44 -4.83
CA PRO A 181 51.99 12.64 -5.67
C PRO A 181 53.22 12.76 -4.77
N GLU A 182 54.16 11.83 -4.94
CA GLU A 182 55.57 11.99 -4.59
C GLU A 182 55.89 12.44 -3.15
N MET A 183 56.16 11.47 -2.27
CA MET A 183 57.29 11.62 -1.34
C MET A 183 58.61 11.65 -2.14
N LYS A 184 58.87 12.73 -2.88
CA LYS A 184 60.22 13.08 -3.33
C LYS A 184 60.85 14.04 -2.34
N GLY A 185 61.75 13.47 -1.54
CA GLY A 185 62.95 14.15 -1.07
C GLY A 185 62.84 14.74 0.33
N VAL A 186 63.33 13.98 1.32
CA VAL A 186 64.36 14.44 2.26
C VAL A 186 65.16 13.22 2.74
N ALA A 187 66.40 13.10 2.27
CA ALA A 187 67.57 12.89 3.12
C ALA A 187 68.83 12.77 2.24
N SER A 188 69.72 13.73 2.45
CA SER A 188 71.08 13.87 1.94
C SER A 188 72.01 12.73 2.33
#